data_AF-G8S3M2-F1
#
_entry.id   AF-G8S3M2-F1
#
_cell.length_a   1.000
_cell.length_b   1.000
_cell.length_c   1.000
_cell.angle_alpha   90.00
_cell.angle_beta   90.00
_cell.angle_gamma   90.00
#
_symmetry.space_group_name_H-M   'P 1'
#
loop_
_entity.id
_entity.type
_entity.pdbx_description
1 polymer ?
#
loop_
_entity_poly.entity_id
_entity_poly.type
_entity_poly.pdbx_seq_one_letter_code
_entity_poly.pdbx_strand_id
1 'polypeptide(L)'
;MTHGPEQAMSAPARRPAAFTPQELGFTPAKPVAWLSPVQLAGTGLRVALAGIQGGYLDKRELQASFPNDVHREAGPDGEAWIDFVADLGDGFHATYSIAYLLAQPSLKVGEHDLPRGRALILGGDEVYPTPSAQGYEDRLVGPYHAAMPGTPPGDGAGPAMYALPGNHDWYDGLTAFLRLFTGTRRTGIGGWRLPQHRSYFAVQLPGDWWLLALDDQDSTYIDDPQLAYFSRVAANFGPQTRVIVATASPTWVQGDDVPEVYASLDYFVRAVIEPTGAKIRLMVSGDWHHYARYSGAERELITCGGGGAYLYPTHQLPETIEVPPADLPSPSPRVKYSLRSRFPGKLRSQAYAASIFGRLPKDNPSFIGMIGAVHTMMLLAASGVLKSGFGSPLQKFALAPLVVLMALVVAGSYAFAHLSRSVRGGFRRRVLGLLHGAAHLALAALGTWAWWELPLHDWPWPWSLIAEIVIYGVVSGLAGTELVAVYLLIAARFDVNVNELFSAQGIVDSKSFLRFHVAADGTLTIYPIGVRKVSRRWRAVPDGAPHESWLAPDDRLRPHLIEAPIVLTPDPQASSTAPAAFPAAE
;
A
#
# COMPACT_ATOMS: atom_id res chain seq x y z
N MET A 1 34.66 4.18 22.21
CA MET A 1 33.54 5.02 22.65
C MET A 1 32.28 4.18 22.50
N THR A 2 31.72 3.73 23.61
CA THR A 2 30.45 3.00 23.67
C THR A 2 29.32 3.96 23.32
N HIS A 3 28.85 3.92 22.08
CA HIS A 3 27.60 4.59 21.73
C HIS A 3 26.48 3.91 22.51
N GLY A 4 25.87 4.63 23.46
CA GLY A 4 24.64 4.22 24.13
C GLY A 4 23.50 3.99 23.12
N PRO A 5 22.34 3.47 23.56
CA PRO A 5 21.18 3.34 22.69
C PRO A 5 20.89 4.70 22.07
N GLU A 6 20.75 4.73 20.75
CA GLU A 6 20.21 5.87 20.01
C GLU A 6 18.83 6.11 20.60
N GLN A 7 18.73 7.08 21.52
CA GLN A 7 17.47 7.40 22.17
C GLN A 7 16.48 7.71 21.06
N ALA A 8 15.40 6.91 20.98
CA ALA A 8 14.18 7.32 20.29
C ALA A 8 13.99 8.80 20.60
N MET A 9 13.89 9.65 19.56
CA MET A 9 13.84 11.11 19.70
C MET A 9 13.19 11.48 21.02
N SER A 10 13.98 11.98 21.98
CA SER A 10 13.45 12.40 23.26
C SER A 10 12.29 13.32 22.94
N ALA A 11 11.07 12.97 23.37
CA ALA A 11 9.88 13.75 23.07
C ALA A 11 10.24 15.23 23.25
N PRO A 12 9.97 16.10 22.25
CA PRO A 12 10.44 17.46 22.29
C PRO A 12 10.04 18.07 23.63
N ALA A 13 10.97 18.79 24.27
CA ALA A 13 10.80 19.31 25.63
C ALA A 13 9.53 20.18 25.78
N ARG A 14 8.94 20.61 24.66
CA ARG A 14 7.65 21.27 24.53
C ARG A 14 6.91 20.74 23.31
N ARG A 15 5.57 20.69 23.39
CA ARG A 15 4.68 20.35 22.26
C ARG A 15 4.83 21.38 21.14
N PRO A 16 4.65 20.99 19.86
CA PRO A 16 4.75 21.92 18.74
C PRO A 16 3.64 22.98 18.80
N ALA A 17 4.02 24.23 18.51
CA ALA A 17 3.13 25.38 18.37
C ALA A 17 2.77 25.67 16.89
N ALA A 18 3.52 25.11 15.94
CA ALA A 18 3.33 25.27 14.51
C ALA A 18 3.54 23.96 13.75
N PHE A 19 2.92 23.86 12.58
CA PHE A 19 3.08 22.75 11.65
C PHE A 19 4.34 22.95 10.78
N THR A 20 5.52 22.89 11.42
CA THR A 20 6.83 23.05 10.77
C THR A 20 7.73 21.86 11.09
N PRO A 21 8.63 21.43 10.17
CA PRO A 21 9.53 20.31 10.43
C PRO A 21 10.40 20.49 11.68
N GLN A 22 10.82 21.73 11.97
CA GLN A 22 11.66 22.05 13.12
C GLN A 22 10.94 21.80 14.45
N GLU A 23 9.64 22.10 14.53
CA GLU A 23 8.86 21.88 15.75
C GLU A 23 8.32 20.45 15.85
N LEU A 24 8.03 19.80 14.72
CA LEU A 24 7.57 18.42 14.69
C LEU A 24 8.68 17.40 14.92
N GLY A 25 9.93 17.74 14.57
CA GLY A 25 11.06 16.82 14.64
C GLY A 25 11.15 15.82 13.48
N PHE A 26 10.23 15.92 12.50
CA PHE A 26 10.25 15.16 11.25
C PHE A 26 9.70 16.04 10.13
N THR A 27 9.94 15.66 8.87
CA THR A 27 9.44 16.39 7.70
C THR A 27 8.16 15.73 7.20
N PRO A 28 6.98 16.38 7.29
CA PRO A 28 5.75 15.85 6.70
C PRO A 28 5.92 15.55 5.20
N ALA A 29 5.92 14.27 4.86
CA ALA A 29 6.17 13.83 3.49
C ALA A 29 5.01 14.18 2.54
N LYS A 30 5.35 14.63 1.32
CA LYS A 30 4.38 14.73 0.21
C LYS A 30 4.06 13.33 -0.34
N PRO A 31 2.83 13.12 -0.89
CA PRO A 31 2.50 11.91 -1.65
C PRO A 31 3.56 11.61 -2.71
N VAL A 32 3.87 10.33 -2.94
CA VAL A 32 4.82 9.95 -3.97
C VAL A 32 4.25 10.27 -5.36
N ALA A 33 5.05 10.92 -6.20
CA ALA A 33 4.68 11.17 -7.59
C ALA A 33 5.03 9.93 -8.45
N TRP A 34 4.16 8.91 -8.38
CA TRP A 34 4.37 7.57 -8.94
C TRP A 34 4.65 7.55 -10.45
N LEU A 35 4.11 8.50 -11.22
CA LEU A 35 4.40 8.63 -12.65
C LEU A 35 5.46 9.69 -12.99
N SER A 36 6.08 10.33 -12.00
CA SER A 36 7.19 11.23 -12.31
C SER A 36 8.34 10.42 -12.92
N PRO A 37 8.97 10.90 -14.02
CA PRO A 37 9.98 10.12 -14.74
C PRO A 37 11.17 9.71 -13.87
N VAL A 38 11.59 10.62 -12.97
CA VAL A 38 12.67 10.38 -12.00
C VAL A 38 12.28 9.29 -11.00
N GLN A 39 11.03 9.29 -10.53
CA GLN A 39 10.55 8.27 -9.59
C GLN A 39 10.44 6.89 -10.25
N LEU A 40 9.91 6.83 -11.48
CA LEU A 40 9.83 5.57 -12.24
C LEU A 40 11.22 4.96 -12.44
N ALA A 41 12.20 5.76 -12.87
CA ALA A 41 13.58 5.32 -13.05
C ALA A 41 14.23 4.91 -11.71
N GLY A 42 14.06 5.71 -10.66
CA GLY A 42 14.65 5.46 -9.34
C GLY A 42 14.08 4.23 -8.65
N THR A 43 12.76 4.03 -8.73
CA THR A 43 12.10 2.83 -8.19
C THR A 43 12.50 1.61 -8.99
N GLY A 44 12.45 1.67 -10.33
CA GLY A 44 12.87 0.57 -11.19
C GLY A 44 14.30 0.11 -10.92
N LEU A 45 15.25 1.03 -10.74
CA LEU A 45 16.62 0.69 -10.38
C LEU A 45 16.73 0.02 -9.01
N ARG A 46 16.01 0.51 -7.99
CA ARG A 46 16.03 -0.07 -6.64
C ARG A 46 15.40 -1.46 -6.62
N VAL A 47 14.29 -1.65 -7.32
CA VAL A 47 13.65 -2.97 -7.47
C VAL A 47 14.60 -3.94 -8.18
N ALA A 48 15.28 -3.51 -9.25
CA ALA A 48 16.27 -4.35 -9.93
C ALA A 48 17.44 -4.74 -9.03
N LEU A 49 17.99 -3.79 -8.26
CA LEU A 49 19.05 -4.05 -7.28
C LEU A 49 18.57 -4.97 -6.14
N ALA A 50 17.36 -4.76 -5.64
CA ALA A 50 16.74 -5.60 -4.62
C ALA A 50 16.52 -7.03 -5.12
N GLY A 51 16.10 -7.23 -6.38
CA GLY A 51 15.97 -8.55 -6.98
C GLY A 51 17.31 -9.30 -7.07
N ILE A 52 18.40 -8.57 -7.34
CA ILE A 52 19.76 -9.15 -7.34
C ILE A 52 20.19 -9.50 -5.92
N GLN A 53 19.99 -8.63 -4.92
CA GLN A 53 20.47 -8.82 -3.56
C GLN A 53 19.60 -9.77 -2.72
N GLY A 54 18.28 -9.74 -2.91
CA GLY A 54 17.30 -10.56 -2.20
C GLY A 54 17.49 -12.05 -2.45
N GLY A 55 18.05 -12.43 -3.61
CA GLY A 55 18.41 -13.83 -3.90
C GLY A 55 19.65 -14.36 -3.17
N TYR A 56 20.48 -13.51 -2.54
CA TYR A 56 21.74 -13.92 -1.91
C TYR A 56 21.78 -13.77 -0.38
N LEU A 57 20.90 -12.96 0.22
CA LEU A 57 20.91 -12.66 1.66
C LEU A 57 19.49 -12.49 2.22
N ASP A 58 18.70 -13.57 2.24
CA ASP A 58 17.43 -13.58 2.99
C ASP A 58 17.74 -13.46 4.50
N LYS A 59 17.26 -12.37 5.12
CA LYS A 59 17.50 -12.11 6.53
C LYS A 59 16.59 -12.88 7.46
N ARG A 60 15.48 -13.46 6.98
CA ARG A 60 14.59 -14.28 7.81
C ARG A 60 15.32 -15.48 8.39
N GLU A 61 16.25 -16.06 7.63
CA GLU A 61 17.16 -17.11 8.11
C GLU A 61 17.98 -16.70 9.35
N LEU A 62 18.40 -15.43 9.42
CA LEU A 62 19.15 -14.90 10.56
C LEU A 62 18.26 -14.66 11.79
N GLN A 63 16.95 -14.45 11.59
CA GLN A 63 15.99 -14.19 12.66
C GLN A 63 15.71 -15.43 13.52
N ALA A 64 16.14 -16.63 13.10
CA ALA A 64 16.11 -17.83 13.94
C ALA A 64 16.75 -17.61 15.33
N SER A 65 17.78 -16.75 15.38
CA SER A 65 18.51 -16.38 16.59
C SER A 65 17.81 -15.34 17.48
N PHE A 66 16.78 -14.65 16.97
CA PHE A 66 16.04 -13.65 17.73
C PHE A 66 15.05 -14.31 18.70
N PRO A 67 14.60 -13.61 19.77
CA PRO A 67 13.55 -14.11 20.64
C PRO A 67 12.35 -14.62 19.85
N ASN A 68 11.74 -15.69 20.36
CA ASN A 68 10.70 -16.46 19.67
C ASN A 68 9.37 -16.37 20.42
N ASP A 69 9.15 -15.22 21.07
CA ASP A 69 8.05 -14.94 21.96
C ASP A 69 6.69 -15.08 21.27
N VAL A 70 5.69 -15.48 22.05
CA VAL A 70 4.29 -15.38 21.71
C VAL A 70 3.71 -14.23 22.50
N HIS A 71 3.06 -13.29 21.82
CA HIS A 71 2.45 -12.15 22.47
C HIS A 71 1.04 -12.49 22.93
N ARG A 72 0.55 -11.79 23.97
CA ARG A 72 -0.80 -11.98 24.48
C ARG A 72 -1.46 -10.63 24.67
N GLU A 73 -2.65 -10.48 24.09
CA GLU A 73 -3.44 -9.25 24.21
C GLU A 73 -4.82 -9.59 24.77
N ALA A 74 -5.03 -9.28 26.05
CA ALA A 74 -6.30 -9.49 26.75
C ALA A 74 -6.53 -8.40 27.79
N GLY A 75 -7.74 -7.84 27.77
CA GLY A 75 -8.31 -6.89 28.73
C GLY A 75 -8.39 -7.47 30.14
N PRO A 76 -8.45 -6.61 31.18
CA PRO A 76 -8.79 -7.04 32.53
C PRO A 76 -10.11 -7.82 32.57
N ASP A 77 -11.06 -7.45 31.71
CA ASP A 77 -12.39 -8.05 31.61
C ASP A 77 -12.43 -9.33 30.75
N GLY A 78 -11.26 -9.80 30.28
CA GLY A 78 -11.18 -10.97 29.40
C GLY A 78 -11.57 -10.68 27.94
N GLU A 79 -11.73 -9.41 27.55
CA GLU A 79 -12.01 -8.98 26.18
C GLU A 79 -10.79 -8.36 25.51
N ALA A 80 -10.74 -8.27 24.18
CA ALA A 80 -9.65 -7.58 23.48
C ALA A 80 -10.16 -6.70 22.33
N TRP A 81 -9.65 -5.47 22.28
CA TRP A 81 -9.85 -4.54 21.16
C TRP A 81 -8.56 -4.41 20.37
N ILE A 82 -8.59 -4.64 19.07
CA ILE A 82 -7.39 -4.65 18.22
C ILE A 82 -7.68 -3.85 16.95
N ASP A 83 -6.79 -2.97 16.56
CA ASP A 83 -6.87 -2.26 15.29
C ASP A 83 -5.98 -2.94 14.24
N PHE A 84 -6.44 -2.98 12.99
CA PHE A 84 -5.65 -3.45 11.84
C PHE A 84 -5.66 -2.37 10.74
N VAL A 85 -4.49 -2.01 10.25
CA VAL A 85 -4.31 -1.03 9.17
C VAL A 85 -3.11 -1.44 8.30
N ALA A 86 -3.17 -1.23 7.00
CA ALA A 86 -2.06 -1.53 6.09
C ALA A 86 -1.89 -0.42 5.03
N ASP A 87 -0.76 -0.43 4.33
CA ASP A 87 -0.42 0.47 3.22
C ASP A 87 -0.32 1.93 3.67
N LEU A 88 0.67 2.19 4.51
CA LEU A 88 0.95 3.45 5.19
C LEU A 88 2.08 4.21 4.49
N GLY A 89 2.31 5.45 4.88
CA GLY A 89 3.58 6.09 4.56
C GLY A 89 3.77 6.57 3.11
N ASP A 90 2.72 6.69 2.29
CA ASP A 90 2.80 7.34 0.96
C ASP A 90 2.79 8.87 1.04
N GLY A 91 2.03 9.44 1.96
CA GLY A 91 2.03 10.88 2.20
C GLY A 91 1.41 11.25 3.55
N PHE A 92 1.88 12.35 4.13
CA PHE A 92 1.55 12.76 5.49
C PHE A 92 0.03 12.84 5.74
N HIS A 93 -0.72 13.50 4.87
CA HIS A 93 -2.14 13.78 5.11
C HIS A 93 -3.00 12.53 5.26
N ALA A 94 -2.77 11.51 4.42
CA ALA A 94 -3.51 10.26 4.49
C ALA A 94 -3.11 9.45 5.71
N THR A 95 -1.81 9.19 5.86
CA THR A 95 -1.24 8.43 6.99
C THR A 95 -1.64 9.06 8.32
N TYR A 96 -1.46 10.38 8.47
CA TYR A 96 -1.78 11.08 9.72
C TYR A 96 -3.29 11.15 10.00
N SER A 97 -4.15 11.18 8.97
CA SER A 97 -5.60 11.09 9.19
C SER A 97 -6.01 9.76 9.81
N ILE A 98 -5.39 8.65 9.39
CA ILE A 98 -5.67 7.34 9.96
C ILE A 98 -4.99 7.18 11.33
N ALA A 99 -3.73 7.57 11.46
CA ALA A 99 -3.03 7.58 12.75
C ALA A 99 -3.78 8.40 13.81
N TYR A 100 -4.30 9.59 13.44
CA TYR A 100 -5.11 10.43 14.33
C TYR A 100 -6.34 9.68 14.84
N LEU A 101 -7.09 9.00 13.97
CA LEU A 101 -8.29 8.25 14.35
C LEU A 101 -7.95 7.04 15.22
N LEU A 102 -6.89 6.31 14.89
CA LEU A 102 -6.39 5.18 15.67
C LEU A 102 -5.91 5.62 17.07
N ALA A 103 -5.39 6.84 17.20
CA ALA A 103 -4.95 7.40 18.47
C ALA A 103 -6.09 7.84 19.40
N GLN A 104 -7.30 8.10 18.89
CA GLN A 104 -8.40 8.62 19.71
C GLN A 104 -8.84 7.58 20.76
N PRO A 105 -9.11 7.98 22.03
CA PRO A 105 -9.53 7.06 23.09
C PRO A 105 -10.79 6.26 22.76
N SER A 106 -11.74 6.89 22.05
CA SER A 106 -12.88 6.22 21.44
C SER A 106 -13.26 6.87 20.12
N LEU A 107 -13.98 6.12 19.29
CA LEU A 107 -14.51 6.58 18.02
C LEU A 107 -16.01 6.34 17.97
N LYS A 108 -16.77 7.43 17.82
CA LYS A 108 -18.19 7.34 17.48
C LYS A 108 -18.36 7.08 15.99
N VAL A 109 -18.85 5.90 15.63
CA VAL A 109 -19.05 5.46 14.24
C VAL A 109 -20.50 4.98 14.08
N GLY A 110 -21.35 5.86 13.53
CA GLY A 110 -22.80 5.62 13.54
C GLY A 110 -23.34 5.62 14.96
N GLU A 111 -24.05 4.55 15.33
CA GLU A 111 -24.59 4.33 16.68
C GLU A 111 -23.59 3.65 17.63
N HIS A 112 -22.42 3.25 17.14
CA HIS A 112 -21.40 2.57 17.94
C HIS A 112 -20.41 3.56 18.54
N ASP A 113 -20.12 3.40 19.83
CA ASP A 113 -18.97 4.02 20.48
C ASP A 113 -17.89 2.95 20.67
N LEU A 114 -16.82 3.05 19.90
CA LEU A 114 -15.79 2.02 19.80
C LEU A 114 -14.54 2.47 20.55
N PRO A 115 -14.13 1.82 21.64
CA PRO A 115 -12.89 2.16 22.33
C PRO A 115 -11.68 1.89 21.43
N ARG A 116 -10.56 2.56 21.70
CA ARG A 116 -9.28 2.34 21.00
C ARG A 116 -8.82 0.89 21.16
N GLY A 117 -8.18 0.36 20.12
CA GLY A 117 -7.48 -0.92 20.22
C GLY A 117 -6.35 -0.86 21.26
N ARG A 118 -6.26 -1.87 22.12
CA ARG A 118 -5.09 -2.09 23.00
C ARG A 118 -3.88 -2.61 22.23
N ALA A 119 -4.09 -3.10 21.01
CA ALA A 119 -3.06 -3.49 20.08
C ALA A 119 -3.40 -2.92 18.70
N LEU A 120 -2.37 -2.56 17.96
CA LEU A 120 -2.42 -2.10 16.58
C LEU A 120 -1.53 -3.02 15.74
N ILE A 121 -2.12 -3.59 14.69
CA ILE A 121 -1.42 -4.39 13.69
C ILE A 121 -1.25 -3.54 12.44
N LEU A 122 0.00 -3.26 12.06
CA LEU A 122 0.38 -2.74 10.76
C LEU A 122 0.55 -3.95 9.82
N GLY A 123 -0.28 -4.03 8.80
CA GLY A 123 -0.48 -5.22 7.99
C GLY A 123 0.27 -5.25 6.66
N GLY A 124 1.40 -4.53 6.54
CA GLY A 124 2.16 -4.42 5.29
C GLY A 124 2.33 -2.99 4.82
N ASP A 125 3.45 -2.76 4.12
CA ASP A 125 3.81 -1.53 3.43
C ASP A 125 3.79 -0.31 4.35
N GLU A 126 4.76 -0.24 5.25
CA GLU A 126 4.83 0.84 6.23
C GLU A 126 5.46 2.13 5.67
N VAL A 127 6.12 2.05 4.51
CA VAL A 127 6.80 3.18 3.87
C VAL A 127 6.79 3.08 2.34
N TYR A 128 6.53 4.21 1.68
CA TYR A 128 6.69 4.33 0.22
C TYR A 128 7.70 5.42 -0.15
N PRO A 129 8.29 5.36 -1.36
CA PRO A 129 8.20 4.26 -2.33
C PRO A 129 9.20 3.14 -2.03
N THR A 130 10.25 3.42 -1.27
CA THR A 130 11.29 2.47 -0.88
C THR A 130 11.75 2.79 0.55
N PRO A 131 12.24 1.81 1.30
CA PRO A 131 12.54 1.97 2.70
C PRO A 131 13.87 2.71 2.89
N SER A 132 13.93 3.48 3.97
CA SER A 132 15.15 4.09 4.51
C SER A 132 14.86 4.59 5.91
N ALA A 133 15.88 4.77 6.76
CA ALA A 133 15.69 5.28 8.12
C ALA A 133 14.92 6.62 8.13
N GLN A 134 15.33 7.57 7.29
CA GLN A 134 14.65 8.86 7.16
C GLN A 134 13.24 8.71 6.57
N GLY A 135 13.07 7.81 5.59
CA GLY A 135 11.76 7.52 5.00
C GLY A 135 10.74 7.05 6.03
N TYR A 136 11.11 6.09 6.88
CA TYR A 136 10.27 5.66 8.00
C TYR A 136 10.00 6.79 8.99
N GLU A 137 11.01 7.59 9.32
CA GLU A 137 10.85 8.69 10.27
C GLU A 137 9.82 9.72 9.78
N ASP A 138 9.94 10.18 8.53
CA ASP A 138 9.10 11.23 7.96
C ASP A 138 7.69 10.75 7.56
N ARG A 139 7.55 9.45 7.26
CA ARG A 139 6.32 8.90 6.65
C ARG A 139 5.47 8.07 7.60
N LEU A 140 6.06 7.50 8.64
CA LEU A 140 5.38 6.63 9.59
C LEU A 140 5.63 7.06 11.04
N VAL A 141 6.88 6.99 11.50
CA VAL A 141 7.22 7.15 12.92
C VAL A 141 6.82 8.53 13.43
N GLY A 142 7.24 9.60 12.75
CA GLY A 142 6.89 10.97 13.09
C GLY A 142 5.38 11.21 13.06
N PRO A 143 4.67 10.87 11.98
CA PRO A 143 3.21 10.96 11.92
C PRO A 143 2.49 10.18 13.04
N TYR A 144 2.87 8.93 13.31
CA TYR A 144 2.24 8.17 14.38
C TYR A 144 2.60 8.78 15.74
N HIS A 145 3.88 9.04 16.02
CA HIS A 145 4.30 9.74 17.24
C HIS A 145 3.50 11.04 17.46
N ALA A 146 3.31 11.87 16.43
CA ALA A 146 2.51 13.08 16.53
C ALA A 146 1.01 12.81 16.76
N ALA A 147 0.48 11.64 16.39
CA ALA A 147 -0.91 11.28 16.60
C ALA A 147 -1.16 10.79 18.04
N MET A 148 -0.23 10.05 18.62
CA MET A 148 -0.26 9.66 20.04
C MET A 148 1.15 9.83 20.65
N PRO A 149 1.50 11.04 21.13
CA PRO A 149 2.87 11.34 21.58
C PRO A 149 3.27 10.66 22.89
N GLY A 150 2.29 10.23 23.68
CA GLY A 150 2.51 9.52 24.92
C GLY A 150 1.32 8.63 25.25
N THR A 151 1.52 7.74 26.21
CA THR A 151 0.48 6.83 26.68
C THR A 151 -0.60 7.59 27.46
N PRO A 152 -1.88 7.46 27.09
CA PRO A 152 -2.97 8.07 27.85
C PRO A 152 -3.06 7.55 29.29
N PRO A 153 -3.47 8.39 30.26
CA PRO A 153 -3.72 7.95 31.63
C PRO A 153 -4.77 6.82 31.64
N GLY A 154 -4.46 5.71 32.29
CA GLY A 154 -5.32 4.52 32.36
C GLY A 154 -4.91 3.35 31.46
N ASP A 155 -4.07 3.58 30.44
CA ASP A 155 -3.62 2.54 29.50
C ASP A 155 -2.41 1.73 29.99
N GLY A 156 -1.98 1.93 31.24
CA GLY A 156 -0.84 1.22 31.83
C GLY A 156 0.46 1.41 31.03
N ALA A 157 0.98 0.32 30.45
CA ALA A 157 2.19 0.31 29.63
C ALA A 157 1.99 0.84 28.18
N GLY A 158 0.76 1.22 27.82
CA GLY A 158 0.39 1.68 26.48
C GLY A 158 0.07 0.55 25.50
N PRO A 159 -0.66 0.87 24.41
CA PRO A 159 -1.06 -0.12 23.43
C PRO A 159 0.15 -0.69 22.69
N ALA A 160 0.12 -1.97 22.37
CA ALA A 160 1.14 -2.60 21.55
C ALA A 160 0.96 -2.23 20.06
N MET A 161 2.06 -2.09 19.34
CA MET A 161 2.09 -1.95 17.89
C MET A 161 2.97 -3.05 17.32
N TYR A 162 2.37 -3.88 16.48
CA TYR A 162 3.02 -4.94 15.73
C TYR A 162 2.97 -4.57 14.25
N ALA A 163 4.00 -4.91 13.49
CA ALA A 163 4.14 -4.62 12.08
C ALA A 163 4.55 -5.87 11.32
N LEU A 164 3.91 -6.07 10.18
CA LEU A 164 4.21 -7.10 9.20
C LEU A 164 4.77 -6.40 7.96
N PRO A 165 5.95 -6.76 7.44
CA PRO A 165 6.50 -6.07 6.28
C PRO A 165 5.73 -6.38 5.00
N GLY A 166 5.55 -5.37 4.14
CA GLY A 166 5.08 -5.53 2.77
C GLY A 166 6.22 -5.51 1.74
N ASN A 167 5.88 -5.61 0.45
CA ASN A 167 6.88 -5.62 -0.61
C ASN A 167 7.70 -4.32 -0.65
N HIS A 168 7.12 -3.18 -0.24
CA HIS A 168 7.85 -1.92 -0.18
C HIS A 168 8.86 -1.85 0.97
N ASP A 169 8.65 -2.58 2.06
CA ASP A 169 9.60 -2.70 3.17
C ASP A 169 10.78 -3.60 2.82
N TRP A 170 10.61 -4.49 1.84
CA TRP A 170 11.61 -5.44 1.38
C TRP A 170 12.63 -4.88 0.38
N TYR A 171 12.40 -3.70 -0.22
CA TYR A 171 13.30 -3.15 -1.25
C TYR A 171 14.72 -2.77 -0.77
N ASP A 172 15.02 -2.78 0.54
CA ASP A 172 16.39 -2.70 1.08
C ASP A 172 16.88 -4.02 1.74
N GLY A 173 16.22 -5.14 1.41
CA GLY A 173 16.43 -6.44 2.04
C GLY A 173 15.99 -6.47 3.49
N LEU A 174 14.90 -5.77 3.84
CA LEU A 174 14.30 -5.71 5.19
C LEU A 174 15.20 -5.07 6.27
N THR A 175 16.20 -4.29 5.88
CA THR A 175 17.18 -3.73 6.84
C THR A 175 16.54 -2.68 7.74
N ALA A 176 15.90 -1.68 7.15
CA ALA A 176 15.32 -0.58 7.89
C ALA A 176 14.14 -1.03 8.77
N PHE A 177 13.32 -1.95 8.25
CA PHE A 177 12.22 -2.56 8.98
C PHE A 177 12.68 -3.24 10.28
N LEU A 178 13.64 -4.19 10.19
CA LEU A 178 14.13 -4.91 11.38
C LEU A 178 14.76 -3.97 12.40
N ARG A 179 15.50 -2.94 11.95
CA ARG A 179 16.06 -1.93 12.87
C ARG A 179 14.99 -1.16 13.63
N LEU A 180 13.86 -0.89 12.99
CA LEU A 180 12.79 -0.09 13.57
C LEU A 180 11.88 -0.91 14.50
N PHE A 181 11.42 -2.07 14.03
CA PHE A 181 10.37 -2.84 14.69
C PHE A 181 10.88 -4.00 15.54
N THR A 182 12.06 -4.55 15.23
CA THR A 182 12.60 -5.74 15.91
C THR A 182 13.86 -5.47 16.73
N GLY A 183 14.34 -4.23 16.72
CA GLY A 183 15.58 -3.82 17.37
C GLY A 183 15.41 -3.46 18.85
N THR A 184 16.44 -3.70 19.67
CA THR A 184 16.44 -3.36 21.11
C THR A 184 16.58 -1.86 21.39
N ARG A 185 16.86 -1.03 20.39
CA ARG A 185 17.11 0.41 20.56
C ARG A 185 15.85 1.25 20.64
N ARG A 186 14.80 0.88 19.88
CA ARG A 186 13.52 1.59 19.86
C ARG A 186 12.46 0.67 20.42
N THR A 187 11.92 1.01 21.58
CA THR A 187 10.91 0.21 22.29
C THR A 187 9.48 0.73 22.09
N GLY A 188 9.32 1.83 21.34
CA GLY A 188 8.03 2.46 21.09
C GLY A 188 8.06 3.53 19.99
N ILE A 189 6.88 3.86 19.49
CA ILE A 189 6.60 5.02 18.65
C ILE A 189 5.55 5.82 19.41
N GLY A 190 5.92 6.96 19.97
CA GLY A 190 5.00 7.75 20.82
C GLY A 190 4.48 6.92 21.99
N GLY A 191 3.16 6.88 22.16
CA GLY A 191 2.49 6.07 23.17
C GLY A 191 2.36 4.58 22.82
N TRP A 192 2.70 4.14 21.60
CA TRP A 192 2.65 2.72 21.22
C TRP A 192 3.96 2.03 21.58
N ARG A 193 3.86 0.83 22.15
CA ARG A 193 4.99 -0.04 22.49
C ARG A 193 5.28 -0.99 21.33
N LEU A 194 6.57 -1.24 21.04
CA LEU A 194 7.01 -2.20 20.01
C LEU A 194 7.54 -3.48 20.69
N PRO A 195 6.71 -4.53 20.86
CA PRO A 195 7.13 -5.76 21.53
C PRO A 195 7.77 -6.83 20.62
N GLN A 196 7.61 -6.73 19.30
CA GLN A 196 8.01 -7.80 18.40
C GLN A 196 9.54 -7.88 18.25
N HIS A 197 10.04 -9.07 17.96
CA HIS A 197 11.48 -9.32 17.74
C HIS A 197 11.78 -9.94 16.37
N ARG A 198 10.75 -10.22 15.57
CA ARG A 198 10.86 -10.83 14.24
C ARG A 198 9.91 -10.12 13.27
N SER A 199 10.10 -10.34 11.98
CA SER A 199 9.21 -9.81 10.93
C SER A 199 7.86 -10.52 10.84
N TYR A 200 7.76 -11.70 11.46
CA TYR A 200 6.54 -12.47 11.67
C TYR A 200 6.30 -12.67 13.16
N PHE A 201 5.03 -12.84 13.56
CA PHE A 201 4.68 -12.97 14.98
C PHE A 201 3.33 -13.68 15.19
N ALA A 202 3.09 -14.12 16.41
CA ALA A 202 1.81 -14.65 16.86
C ALA A 202 1.28 -13.87 18.07
N VAL A 203 -0.03 -13.60 18.08
CA VAL A 203 -0.74 -12.96 19.19
C VAL A 203 -1.87 -13.87 19.67
N GLN A 204 -1.80 -14.30 20.92
CA GLN A 204 -2.88 -15.00 21.61
C GLN A 204 -3.93 -13.98 22.08
N LEU A 205 -5.19 -14.27 21.76
CA LEU A 205 -6.36 -13.45 22.08
C LEU A 205 -7.34 -14.23 22.97
N PRO A 206 -8.31 -13.56 23.60
CA PRO A 206 -9.33 -14.23 24.40
C PRO A 206 -10.17 -15.22 23.59
N GLY A 207 -10.78 -16.19 24.28
CA GLY A 207 -11.68 -17.15 23.65
C GLY A 207 -11.00 -18.10 22.66
N ASP A 208 -9.77 -18.53 22.90
CA ASP A 208 -8.99 -19.44 22.03
C ASP A 208 -8.85 -18.93 20.58
N TRP A 209 -8.70 -17.61 20.44
CA TRP A 209 -8.33 -16.95 19.20
C TRP A 209 -6.83 -16.72 19.12
N TRP A 210 -6.28 -16.89 17.92
CA TRP A 210 -4.87 -16.65 17.62
C TRP A 210 -4.74 -15.84 16.34
N LEU A 211 -3.96 -14.76 16.37
CA LEU A 211 -3.54 -14.04 15.17
C LEU A 211 -2.13 -14.47 14.80
N LEU A 212 -1.95 -14.95 13.57
CA LEU A 212 -0.66 -15.32 12.99
C LEU A 212 -0.35 -14.35 11.85
N ALA A 213 0.74 -13.59 11.96
CA ALA A 213 1.17 -12.63 10.96
C ALA A 213 2.40 -13.16 10.22
N LEU A 214 2.26 -13.44 8.92
CA LEU A 214 3.26 -14.12 8.10
C LEU A 214 3.99 -13.16 7.18
N ASP A 215 5.32 -13.24 7.19
CA ASP A 215 6.20 -12.52 6.27
C ASP A 215 6.49 -13.40 5.06
N ASP A 216 5.70 -13.21 3.99
CA ASP A 216 5.72 -14.05 2.79
C ASP A 216 6.61 -13.53 1.66
N GLN A 217 7.35 -12.43 1.86
CA GLN A 217 8.31 -11.85 0.91
C GLN A 217 7.85 -11.90 -0.56
N ASP A 218 6.78 -11.15 -0.88
CA ASP A 218 6.16 -11.12 -2.22
C ASP A 218 5.78 -12.53 -2.72
N SER A 219 5.30 -13.35 -1.79
CA SER A 219 4.78 -14.71 -1.99
C SER A 219 5.78 -15.75 -2.53
N THR A 220 7.08 -15.53 -2.38
CA THR A 220 8.13 -16.42 -2.92
C THR A 220 8.25 -17.76 -2.19
N TYR A 221 8.36 -17.75 -0.87
CA TYR A 221 8.30 -18.93 0.02
C TYR A 221 8.26 -18.49 1.49
N ILE A 222 7.89 -19.42 2.37
CA ILE A 222 8.04 -19.28 3.83
C ILE A 222 9.27 -20.08 4.23
N ASP A 223 10.21 -19.42 4.91
CA ASP A 223 11.48 -19.97 5.34
C ASP A 223 11.34 -20.96 6.52
N ASP A 224 12.32 -21.86 6.65
CA ASP A 224 12.32 -22.91 7.67
C ASP A 224 12.22 -22.36 9.11
N PRO A 225 12.92 -21.26 9.49
CA PRO A 225 12.77 -20.67 10.82
C PRO A 225 11.36 -20.16 11.13
N GLN A 226 10.67 -19.59 10.14
CA GLN A 226 9.30 -19.12 10.29
C GLN A 226 8.32 -20.30 10.41
N LEU A 227 8.49 -21.35 9.59
CA LEU A 227 7.72 -22.59 9.73
C LEU A 227 7.92 -23.23 11.11
N ALA A 228 9.16 -23.30 11.60
CA ALA A 228 9.47 -23.85 12.92
C ALA A 228 8.86 -23.00 14.04
N TYR A 229 8.88 -21.66 13.90
CA TYR A 229 8.21 -20.76 14.83
C TYR A 229 6.72 -21.05 14.91
N PHE A 230 6.01 -21.04 13.77
CA PHE A 230 4.57 -21.25 13.76
C PHE A 230 4.17 -22.69 14.09
N SER A 231 4.97 -23.69 13.76
CA SER A 231 4.73 -25.07 14.20
C SER A 231 4.77 -25.19 15.73
N ARG A 232 5.70 -24.48 16.40
CA ARG A 232 5.74 -24.42 17.87
C ARG A 232 4.52 -23.69 18.44
N VAL A 233 4.07 -22.60 17.80
CA VAL A 233 2.85 -21.90 18.21
C VAL A 233 1.63 -22.82 18.06
N ALA A 234 1.51 -23.48 16.91
CA ALA A 234 0.42 -24.37 16.56
C ALA A 234 0.36 -25.64 17.42
N ALA A 235 1.43 -26.01 18.11
CA ALA A 235 1.41 -27.07 19.13
C ALA A 235 0.43 -26.78 20.29
N ASN A 236 0.01 -25.52 20.46
CA ASN A 236 -1.01 -25.13 21.45
C ASN A 236 -2.43 -25.18 20.88
N PHE A 237 -2.62 -25.55 19.61
CA PHE A 237 -3.92 -25.51 18.95
C PHE A 237 -4.66 -26.82 19.10
N GLY A 238 -5.99 -26.73 19.07
CA GLY A 238 -6.88 -27.88 18.94
C GLY A 238 -8.10 -27.56 18.07
N PRO A 239 -9.05 -28.49 17.95
CA PRO A 239 -10.23 -28.34 17.09
C PRO A 239 -11.14 -27.13 17.39
N GLN A 240 -11.07 -26.62 18.63
CA GLN A 240 -11.80 -25.44 19.08
C GLN A 240 -11.06 -24.12 18.81
N THR A 241 -9.77 -24.19 18.46
CA THR A 241 -8.92 -23.02 18.22
C THR A 241 -9.33 -22.32 16.93
N ARG A 242 -9.41 -20.99 17.00
CA ARG A 242 -9.79 -20.14 15.88
C ARG A 242 -8.63 -19.23 15.50
N VAL A 243 -8.32 -19.21 14.21
CA VAL A 243 -7.12 -18.54 13.70
C VAL A 243 -7.52 -17.38 12.78
N ILE A 244 -6.89 -16.24 13.03
CA ILE A 244 -6.77 -15.10 12.13
C ILE A 244 -5.40 -15.21 11.46
N VAL A 245 -5.37 -15.27 10.13
CA VAL A 245 -4.13 -15.23 9.36
C VAL A 245 -3.99 -13.83 8.77
N ALA A 246 -2.88 -13.15 9.07
CA ALA A 246 -2.53 -11.86 8.49
C ALA A 246 -1.35 -12.03 7.52
N THR A 247 -1.50 -11.52 6.30
CA THR A 247 -0.45 -11.46 5.27
C THR A 247 -0.37 -10.05 4.72
N ALA A 248 0.75 -9.67 4.11
CA ALA A 248 0.87 -8.33 3.52
C ALA A 248 -0.05 -8.18 2.30
N SER A 249 -0.13 -9.21 1.45
CA SER A 249 -0.91 -9.18 0.21
C SER A 249 -2.15 -10.09 0.21
N PRO A 250 -3.22 -9.74 -0.52
CA PRO A 250 -4.43 -10.55 -0.67
C PRO A 250 -4.22 -11.62 -1.75
N THR A 251 -3.30 -12.56 -1.49
CA THR A 251 -2.94 -13.63 -2.45
C THR A 251 -4.14 -14.47 -2.89
N TRP A 252 -5.21 -14.55 -2.08
CA TRP A 252 -6.47 -15.22 -2.45
C TRP A 252 -7.26 -14.52 -3.56
N VAL A 253 -7.11 -13.20 -3.73
CA VAL A 253 -7.73 -12.47 -4.86
C VAL A 253 -6.76 -12.38 -6.03
N GLN A 254 -5.48 -12.11 -5.76
CA GLN A 254 -4.43 -12.06 -6.78
C GLN A 254 -4.27 -13.41 -7.49
N GLY A 255 -4.44 -14.50 -6.75
CA GLY A 255 -4.43 -15.87 -7.23
C GLY A 255 -5.49 -16.20 -8.28
N ASP A 256 -6.55 -15.39 -8.40
CA ASP A 256 -7.48 -15.53 -9.52
C ASP A 256 -6.74 -15.31 -10.86
N ASP A 257 -5.84 -14.32 -10.92
CA ASP A 257 -5.05 -14.04 -12.11
C ASP A 257 -3.71 -14.81 -12.13
N VAL A 258 -2.97 -14.83 -11.02
CA VAL A 258 -1.66 -15.49 -10.89
C VAL A 258 -1.72 -16.55 -9.77
N PRO A 259 -2.17 -17.78 -10.04
CA PRO A 259 -2.43 -18.80 -9.02
C PRO A 259 -1.26 -19.06 -8.06
N GLU A 260 -0.03 -18.98 -8.57
CA GLU A 260 1.20 -19.31 -7.85
C GLU A 260 1.44 -18.41 -6.63
N VAL A 261 0.91 -17.18 -6.61
CA VAL A 261 1.07 -16.26 -5.46
C VAL A 261 0.39 -16.78 -4.19
N TYR A 262 -0.58 -17.68 -4.30
CA TYR A 262 -1.23 -18.31 -3.14
C TYR A 262 -0.47 -19.56 -2.64
N ALA A 263 0.51 -20.08 -3.38
CA ALA A 263 1.15 -21.37 -3.09
C ALA A 263 1.82 -21.42 -1.71
N SER A 264 2.53 -20.35 -1.33
CA SER A 264 3.21 -20.24 -0.03
C SER A 264 2.21 -20.28 1.13
N LEU A 265 1.08 -19.59 0.98
CA LEU A 265 0.01 -19.58 1.98
C LEU A 265 -0.74 -20.91 2.04
N ASP A 266 -1.02 -21.54 0.89
CA ASP A 266 -1.59 -22.90 0.82
C ASP A 266 -0.72 -23.91 1.57
N TYR A 267 0.60 -23.87 1.32
CA TYR A 267 1.56 -24.72 2.01
C TYR A 267 1.54 -24.49 3.52
N PHE A 268 1.57 -23.24 3.98
CA PHE A 268 1.49 -22.93 5.41
C PHE A 268 0.25 -23.50 6.08
N VAL A 269 -0.92 -23.27 5.48
CA VAL A 269 -2.20 -23.74 6.02
C VAL A 269 -2.17 -25.26 6.19
N ARG A 270 -1.71 -25.97 5.16
CA ARG A 270 -1.62 -27.44 5.16
C ARG A 270 -0.57 -28.01 6.10
N ALA A 271 0.58 -27.36 6.18
CA ALA A 271 1.72 -27.85 6.96
C ALA A 271 1.57 -27.55 8.45
N VAL A 272 0.98 -26.41 8.80
CA VAL A 272 0.98 -25.89 10.19
C VAL A 272 -0.40 -25.95 10.83
N ILE A 273 -1.47 -25.58 10.09
CA ILE A 273 -2.78 -25.35 10.70
C ILE A 273 -3.69 -26.57 10.59
N GLU A 274 -3.88 -27.10 9.38
CA GLU A 274 -4.76 -28.25 9.12
C GLU A 274 -4.47 -29.47 10.05
N PRO A 275 -3.21 -29.84 10.34
CA PRO A 275 -2.91 -30.99 11.21
C PRO A 275 -3.40 -30.84 12.65
N THR A 276 -3.62 -29.59 13.10
CA THR A 276 -4.08 -29.31 14.48
C THR A 276 -5.60 -29.39 14.63
N GLY A 277 -6.34 -29.42 13.52
CA GLY A 277 -7.80 -29.30 13.50
C GLY A 277 -8.32 -27.88 13.76
N ALA A 278 -7.44 -26.89 14.00
CA ALA A 278 -7.84 -25.51 14.20
C ALA A 278 -8.49 -24.90 12.94
N LYS A 279 -9.41 -23.96 13.16
CA LYS A 279 -10.19 -23.35 12.08
C LYS A 279 -9.68 -21.95 11.76
N ILE A 280 -9.22 -21.72 10.54
CA ILE A 280 -8.99 -20.36 10.03
C ILE A 280 -10.34 -19.72 9.72
N ARG A 281 -10.75 -18.76 10.56
CA ARG A 281 -12.03 -18.06 10.46
C ARG A 281 -11.91 -16.71 9.78
N LEU A 282 -10.71 -16.12 9.78
CA LEU A 282 -10.42 -14.85 9.14
C LEU A 282 -9.05 -14.89 8.45
N MET A 283 -8.98 -14.42 7.21
CA MET A 283 -7.74 -14.01 6.56
C MET A 283 -7.81 -12.50 6.28
N VAL A 284 -6.75 -11.77 6.62
CA VAL A 284 -6.71 -10.30 6.50
C VAL A 284 -5.40 -9.83 5.87
N SER A 285 -5.45 -8.82 5.00
CA SER A 285 -4.26 -8.28 4.34
C SER A 285 -4.37 -6.80 3.92
N GLY A 286 -3.26 -6.26 3.41
CA GLY A 286 -3.13 -4.93 2.77
C GLY A 286 -2.86 -5.03 1.25
N ASP A 287 -1.79 -4.39 0.78
CA ASP A 287 -1.22 -4.26 -0.58
C ASP A 287 -2.16 -3.61 -1.62
N TRP A 288 -3.40 -4.07 -1.69
CA TRP A 288 -4.40 -3.43 -2.52
C TRP A 288 -5.07 -2.33 -1.72
N HIS A 289 -4.81 -1.11 -2.14
CA HIS A 289 -5.12 0.11 -1.38
C HIS A 289 -6.60 0.49 -1.32
N HIS A 290 -7.43 -0.45 -0.87
CA HIS A 290 -8.87 -0.35 -0.72
C HIS A 290 -9.34 -1.30 0.37
N TYR A 291 -10.66 -1.29 0.62
CA TYR A 291 -11.32 -2.33 1.39
C TYR A 291 -12.14 -3.26 0.49
N ALA A 292 -12.04 -4.57 0.71
CA ALA A 292 -12.88 -5.58 0.09
C ALA A 292 -13.09 -6.76 1.02
N ARG A 293 -14.31 -7.33 1.04
CA ARG A 293 -14.63 -8.53 1.80
C ARG A 293 -15.23 -9.61 0.92
N TYR A 294 -14.59 -10.77 0.95
CA TYR A 294 -15.08 -12.01 0.37
C TYR A 294 -15.52 -12.95 1.48
N SER A 295 -16.76 -13.44 1.41
CA SER A 295 -17.35 -14.29 2.44
C SER A 295 -17.61 -15.70 1.89
N GLY A 296 -17.17 -16.70 2.65
CA GLY A 296 -17.45 -18.12 2.44
C GLY A 296 -18.34 -18.67 3.54
N ALA A 297 -18.51 -20.00 3.58
CA ALA A 297 -19.39 -20.64 4.56
C ALA A 297 -18.89 -20.49 6.01
N GLU A 298 -17.58 -20.63 6.23
CA GLU A 298 -16.98 -20.63 7.58
C GLU A 298 -15.90 -19.56 7.80
N ARG A 299 -15.42 -18.94 6.72
CA ARG A 299 -14.26 -18.04 6.71
C ARG A 299 -14.58 -16.73 5.99
N GLU A 300 -14.07 -15.64 6.54
CA GLU A 300 -14.04 -14.33 5.91
C GLU A 300 -12.64 -14.02 5.38
N LEU A 301 -12.56 -13.39 4.22
CA LEU A 301 -11.31 -12.89 3.62
C LEU A 301 -11.44 -11.38 3.41
N ILE A 302 -10.57 -10.60 4.07
CA ILE A 302 -10.68 -9.14 4.09
C ILE A 302 -9.37 -8.52 3.61
N THR A 303 -9.45 -7.76 2.52
CA THR A 303 -8.40 -6.83 2.10
C THR A 303 -8.71 -5.46 2.69
N CYS A 304 -7.76 -4.82 3.38
CA CYS A 304 -7.93 -3.50 4.00
C CYS A 304 -6.63 -2.66 3.92
N GLY A 305 -6.19 -2.34 2.70
CA GLY A 305 -5.02 -1.50 2.44
C GLY A 305 -5.27 0.00 2.47
N GLY A 306 -6.17 0.46 3.34
CA GLY A 306 -6.68 1.82 3.31
C GLY A 306 -5.89 2.82 4.17
N GLY A 307 -4.67 2.52 4.62
CA GLY A 307 -4.01 3.24 5.71
C GLY A 307 -3.40 4.60 5.35
N GLY A 308 -2.85 4.74 4.14
CA GLY A 308 -2.08 5.93 3.78
C GLY A 308 -1.73 6.06 2.30
N ALA A 309 -1.61 4.95 1.57
CA ALA A 309 -1.27 4.90 0.15
C ALA A 309 -2.30 5.55 -0.78
N TYR A 310 -1.97 5.75 -2.06
CA TYR A 310 -2.97 6.15 -3.06
C TYR A 310 -4.04 5.06 -3.19
N LEU A 311 -5.24 5.38 -3.65
CA LEU A 311 -6.33 4.40 -3.76
C LEU A 311 -6.09 3.39 -4.90
N TYR A 312 -6.35 2.10 -4.68
CA TYR A 312 -6.41 1.06 -5.73
C TYR A 312 -7.88 0.76 -6.12
N PRO A 313 -8.21 0.42 -7.38
CA PRO A 313 -9.59 0.25 -7.80
C PRO A 313 -10.30 -0.95 -7.17
N THR A 314 -11.58 -0.75 -6.89
CA THR A 314 -12.53 -1.78 -6.44
C THR A 314 -13.54 -2.23 -7.51
N HIS A 315 -13.65 -1.53 -8.64
CA HIS A 315 -14.70 -1.77 -9.63
C HIS A 315 -14.41 -2.95 -10.57
N GLN A 316 -13.18 -3.46 -10.54
CA GLN A 316 -12.69 -4.61 -11.29
C GLN A 316 -12.45 -5.84 -10.43
N LEU A 317 -12.76 -5.75 -9.13
CA LEU A 317 -12.69 -6.91 -8.24
C LEU A 317 -13.61 -8.03 -8.75
N PRO A 318 -13.14 -9.28 -8.82
CA PRO A 318 -13.98 -10.42 -9.21
C PRO A 318 -15.15 -10.56 -8.23
N GLU A 319 -16.35 -10.84 -8.74
CA GLU A 319 -17.54 -10.99 -7.88
C GLU A 319 -17.51 -12.30 -7.08
N THR A 320 -16.77 -13.30 -7.58
CA THR A 320 -16.54 -14.59 -6.91
C THR A 320 -15.10 -15.05 -7.13
N ILE A 321 -14.52 -15.71 -6.14
CA ILE A 321 -13.19 -16.33 -6.20
C ILE A 321 -13.23 -17.75 -5.62
N GLU A 322 -12.25 -18.57 -5.97
CA GLU A 322 -12.01 -19.88 -5.34
C GLU A 322 -10.71 -19.84 -4.53
N VAL A 323 -10.75 -20.40 -3.32
CA VAL A 323 -9.57 -20.50 -2.45
C VAL A 323 -9.45 -21.95 -1.98
N PRO A 324 -8.34 -22.66 -2.29
CA PRO A 324 -7.23 -22.21 -3.15
C PRO A 324 -7.66 -21.91 -4.60
N PRO A 325 -6.89 -21.10 -5.37
CA PRO A 325 -7.22 -20.76 -6.75
C PRO A 325 -7.42 -21.97 -7.66
N ALA A 326 -8.30 -21.83 -8.67
CA ALA A 326 -8.75 -22.94 -9.51
C ALA A 326 -7.63 -23.58 -10.35
N ASP A 327 -6.60 -22.83 -10.69
CA ASP A 327 -5.49 -23.35 -11.50
C ASP A 327 -4.25 -23.70 -10.64
N LEU A 328 -4.34 -23.51 -9.31
CA LEU A 328 -3.28 -23.92 -8.39
C LEU A 328 -3.35 -25.44 -8.12
N PRO A 329 -2.24 -26.20 -8.28
CA PRO A 329 -2.17 -27.61 -7.92
C PRO A 329 -2.12 -27.78 -6.39
N SER A 330 -3.27 -27.69 -5.72
CA SER A 330 -3.42 -27.92 -4.29
C SER A 330 -4.35 -29.12 -4.02
N PRO A 331 -4.01 -30.01 -3.06
CA PRO A 331 -4.88 -31.06 -2.58
C PRO A 331 -5.92 -30.55 -1.56
N SER A 332 -5.83 -29.31 -1.09
CA SER A 332 -6.81 -28.74 -0.18
C SER A 332 -8.16 -28.52 -0.89
N PRO A 333 -9.29 -28.72 -0.19
CA PRO A 333 -10.60 -28.53 -0.79
C PRO A 333 -10.81 -27.06 -1.17
N ARG A 334 -11.29 -26.84 -2.40
CA ARG A 334 -11.59 -25.49 -2.90
C ARG A 334 -12.92 -25.01 -2.37
N VAL A 335 -12.92 -23.80 -1.82
CA VAL A 335 -14.11 -23.14 -1.31
C VAL A 335 -14.36 -21.89 -2.13
N LYS A 336 -15.63 -21.68 -2.52
CA LYS A 336 -16.07 -20.48 -3.22
C LYS A 336 -16.36 -19.37 -2.23
N TYR A 337 -15.90 -18.16 -2.56
CA TYR A 337 -16.18 -16.94 -1.81
C TYR A 337 -16.83 -15.92 -2.72
N SER A 338 -17.80 -15.17 -2.18
CA SER A 338 -18.50 -14.10 -2.91
C SER A 338 -18.11 -12.74 -2.35
N LEU A 339 -17.88 -11.76 -3.22
CA LEU A 339 -17.62 -10.38 -2.84
C LEU A 339 -18.87 -9.78 -2.19
N ARG A 340 -18.80 -9.51 -0.87
CA ARG A 340 -19.93 -8.97 -0.09
C ARG A 340 -19.93 -7.47 -0.01
N SER A 341 -18.76 -6.87 0.09
CA SER A 341 -18.61 -5.43 0.26
C SER A 341 -17.28 -4.94 -0.31
N ARG A 342 -17.25 -3.67 -0.68
CA ARG A 342 -16.06 -2.97 -1.17
C ARG A 342 -16.14 -1.48 -0.84
N PHE A 343 -15.00 -0.88 -0.52
CA PHE A 343 -14.90 0.57 -0.32
C PHE A 343 -13.63 1.12 -0.97
N PRO A 344 -13.78 2.12 -1.89
CA PRO A 344 -15.03 2.75 -2.31
C PRO A 344 -15.96 1.81 -3.10
N GLY A 345 -17.25 2.11 -3.14
CA GLY A 345 -18.22 1.37 -3.97
C GLY A 345 -17.90 1.46 -5.47
N LYS A 346 -18.42 0.51 -6.26
CA LYS A 346 -18.13 0.34 -7.70
C LYS A 346 -18.26 1.61 -8.53
N LEU A 347 -19.39 2.32 -8.41
CA LEU A 347 -19.63 3.57 -9.17
C LEU A 347 -18.65 4.68 -8.79
N ARG A 348 -18.33 4.82 -7.50
CA ARG A 348 -17.38 5.82 -7.02
C ARG A 348 -15.95 5.51 -7.48
N SER A 349 -15.59 4.23 -7.50
CA SER A 349 -14.32 3.73 -8.03
C SER A 349 -14.18 4.01 -9.53
N GLN A 350 -15.25 3.85 -10.31
CA GLN A 350 -15.27 4.25 -11.73
C GLN A 350 -15.19 5.78 -11.91
N ALA A 351 -15.85 6.55 -11.05
CA ALA A 351 -15.75 8.00 -11.06
C ALA A 351 -14.32 8.48 -10.74
N TYR A 352 -13.63 7.79 -9.83
CA TYR A 352 -12.20 8.02 -9.58
C TYR A 352 -11.35 7.68 -10.80
N ALA A 353 -11.59 6.55 -11.47
CA ALA A 353 -10.88 6.24 -12.72
C ALA A 353 -11.03 7.38 -13.75
N ALA A 354 -12.25 7.89 -13.94
CA ALA A 354 -12.53 9.00 -14.86
C ALA A 354 -11.88 10.34 -14.46
N SER A 355 -11.46 10.52 -13.21
CA SER A 355 -10.81 11.77 -12.78
C SER A 355 -9.36 11.93 -13.26
N ILE A 356 -8.84 10.94 -13.99
CA ILE A 356 -7.48 10.92 -14.56
C ILE A 356 -7.20 12.16 -15.44
N PHE A 357 -8.17 12.62 -16.24
CA PHE A 357 -8.01 13.79 -17.11
C PHE A 357 -7.64 15.06 -16.34
N GLY A 358 -8.22 15.26 -15.15
CA GLY A 358 -7.89 16.41 -14.31
C GLY A 358 -6.68 16.18 -13.41
N ARG A 359 -6.48 14.94 -12.94
CA ARG A 359 -5.47 14.61 -11.93
C ARG A 359 -4.09 14.35 -12.49
N LEU A 360 -3.99 13.61 -13.59
CA LEU A 360 -2.69 13.30 -14.20
C LEU A 360 -1.85 14.56 -14.48
N PRO A 361 -2.35 15.58 -15.21
CA PRO A 361 -1.57 16.79 -15.47
C PRO A 361 -1.29 17.62 -14.21
N LYS A 362 -2.24 17.65 -13.26
CA LYS A 362 -2.12 18.43 -12.01
C LYS A 362 -1.11 17.84 -11.04
N ASP A 363 -1.19 16.53 -10.82
CA ASP A 363 -0.43 15.83 -9.79
C ASP A 363 0.95 15.36 -10.33
N ASN A 364 1.13 15.32 -11.66
CA ASN A 364 2.39 14.97 -12.32
C ASN A 364 2.84 16.03 -13.37
N PRO A 365 3.09 17.29 -13.00
CA PRO A 365 3.44 18.34 -13.95
C PRO A 365 4.76 18.08 -14.70
N SER A 366 5.70 17.33 -14.10
CA SER A 366 6.93 16.90 -14.79
C SER A 366 6.65 15.97 -15.97
N PHE A 367 5.54 15.24 -15.95
CA PHE A 367 5.13 14.33 -17.02
C PHE A 367 4.72 15.12 -18.28
N ILE A 368 4.03 16.26 -18.10
CA ILE A 368 3.73 17.22 -19.17
C ILE A 368 5.03 17.70 -19.82
N GLY A 369 6.00 18.11 -19.00
CA GLY A 369 7.30 18.58 -19.47
C GLY A 369 8.08 17.53 -20.26
N MET A 370 8.07 16.27 -19.79
CA MET A 370 8.72 15.16 -20.49
C MET A 370 8.08 14.89 -21.86
N ILE A 371 6.75 14.73 -21.92
CA ILE A 371 6.04 14.48 -23.18
C ILE A 371 6.21 15.67 -24.12
N GLY A 372 6.09 16.89 -23.61
CA GLY A 372 6.29 18.13 -24.35
C GLY A 372 7.69 18.22 -24.97
N ALA A 373 8.73 17.88 -24.20
CA ALA A 373 10.10 17.84 -24.70
C ALA A 373 10.27 16.82 -25.83
N VAL A 374 9.76 15.60 -25.68
CA VAL A 374 9.82 14.56 -26.72
C VAL A 374 9.10 15.01 -27.99
N HIS A 375 7.87 15.52 -27.87
CA HIS A 375 7.10 16.03 -29.01
C HIS A 375 7.79 17.23 -29.67
N THR A 376 8.42 18.13 -28.90
CA THR A 376 9.16 19.28 -29.43
C THR A 376 10.42 18.84 -30.17
N MET A 377 11.17 17.87 -29.65
CA MET A 377 12.31 17.29 -30.37
C MET A 377 11.89 16.65 -31.70
N MET A 378 10.73 15.97 -31.73
CA MET A 378 10.16 15.44 -32.97
C MET A 378 9.76 16.55 -33.95
N LEU A 379 9.12 17.63 -33.47
CA LEU A 379 8.80 18.82 -34.28
C LEU A 379 10.06 19.42 -34.91
N LEU A 380 11.12 19.62 -34.11
CA LEU A 380 12.38 20.20 -34.58
C LEU A 380 13.04 19.32 -35.65
N ALA A 381 13.09 18.00 -35.41
CA ALA A 381 13.65 17.06 -36.37
C ALA A 381 12.82 16.99 -37.66
N ALA A 382 11.48 16.95 -37.56
CA ALA A 382 10.58 16.98 -38.69
C ALA A 382 10.68 18.29 -39.48
N SER A 383 10.75 19.43 -38.81
CA SER A 383 10.93 20.74 -39.44
C SER A 383 12.29 20.83 -40.17
N GLY A 384 13.34 20.23 -39.60
CA GLY A 384 14.63 20.09 -40.28
C GLY A 384 14.53 19.26 -41.57
N VAL A 385 13.77 18.17 -41.56
CA VAL A 385 13.49 17.37 -42.77
C VAL A 385 12.69 18.18 -43.81
N LEU A 386 11.65 18.90 -43.39
CA LEU A 386 10.77 19.69 -44.27
C LEU A 386 11.50 20.88 -44.92
N LYS A 387 12.40 21.54 -44.18
CA LYS A 387 13.20 22.68 -44.68
C LYS A 387 14.39 22.24 -45.55
N SER A 388 14.73 20.96 -45.58
CA SER A 388 15.89 20.43 -46.30
C SER A 388 15.57 20.02 -47.74
N GLY A 389 16.51 20.25 -48.66
CA GLY A 389 16.40 19.70 -50.02
C GLY A 389 16.44 18.16 -50.02
N PHE A 390 15.65 17.54 -50.90
CA PHE A 390 15.54 16.09 -51.01
C PHE A 390 16.91 15.44 -51.31
N GLY A 391 17.29 14.43 -50.53
CA GLY A 391 18.55 13.71 -50.63
C GLY A 391 19.76 14.40 -49.97
N SER A 392 19.59 15.61 -49.42
CA SER A 392 20.71 16.38 -48.86
C SER A 392 21.29 15.76 -47.58
N PRO A 393 22.59 15.99 -47.26
CA PRO A 393 23.17 15.57 -45.98
C PRO A 393 22.41 16.12 -44.77
N LEU A 394 21.88 17.34 -44.87
CA LEU A 394 21.08 17.97 -43.82
C LEU A 394 19.75 17.23 -43.59
N GLN A 395 19.09 16.78 -44.66
CA GLN A 395 17.89 15.96 -44.55
C GLN A 395 18.17 14.64 -43.83
N LYS A 396 19.28 13.96 -44.18
CA LYS A 396 19.68 12.70 -43.52
C LYS A 396 20.02 12.92 -42.04
N PHE A 397 20.69 14.02 -41.73
CA PHE A 397 21.02 14.41 -40.36
C PHE A 397 19.78 14.70 -39.52
N ALA A 398 18.72 15.26 -40.09
CA ALA A 398 17.45 15.49 -39.39
C ALA A 398 16.56 14.23 -39.32
N LEU A 399 16.60 13.39 -40.35
CA LEU A 399 15.79 12.17 -40.45
C LEU A 399 16.22 11.11 -39.42
N ALA A 400 17.51 10.92 -39.20
CA ALA A 400 18.00 9.90 -38.26
C ALA A 400 17.51 10.13 -36.81
N PRO A 401 17.67 11.32 -36.21
CA PRO A 401 17.08 11.65 -34.91
C PRO A 401 15.56 11.49 -34.88
N LEU A 402 14.85 11.88 -35.94
CA LEU A 402 13.40 11.72 -36.02
C LEU A 402 12.99 10.24 -35.92
N VAL A 403 13.62 9.37 -36.71
CA VAL A 403 13.34 7.92 -36.68
C VAL A 403 13.68 7.31 -35.32
N VAL A 404 14.80 7.72 -34.71
CA VAL A 404 15.19 7.26 -33.36
C VAL A 404 14.15 7.71 -32.33
N LEU A 405 13.71 8.97 -32.34
CA LEU A 405 12.67 9.46 -31.44
C LEU A 405 11.35 8.72 -31.63
N MET A 406 10.93 8.47 -32.88
CA MET A 406 9.73 7.69 -33.17
C MET A 406 9.84 6.25 -32.60
N ALA A 407 10.98 5.60 -32.79
CA ALA A 407 11.22 4.27 -32.23
C ALA A 407 11.21 4.27 -30.70
N LEU A 408 11.79 5.28 -30.06
CA LEU A 408 11.78 5.44 -28.61
C LEU A 408 10.38 5.67 -28.05
N VAL A 409 9.53 6.45 -28.74
CA VAL A 409 8.13 6.66 -28.35
C VAL A 409 7.35 5.34 -28.41
N VAL A 410 7.51 4.56 -29.48
CA VAL A 410 6.85 3.26 -29.61
C VAL A 410 7.37 2.26 -28.57
N ALA A 411 8.69 2.17 -28.40
CA ALA A 411 9.31 1.29 -27.41
C ALA A 411 8.91 1.66 -25.98
N GLY A 412 8.89 2.96 -25.64
CA GLY A 412 8.47 3.46 -24.34
C GLY A 412 7.00 3.18 -24.06
N SER A 413 6.12 3.41 -25.04
CA SER A 413 4.68 3.10 -24.93
C SER A 413 4.42 1.59 -24.80
N TYR A 414 5.19 0.78 -25.52
CA TYR A 414 5.15 -0.67 -25.40
C TYR A 414 5.63 -1.13 -24.01
N ALA A 415 6.75 -0.61 -23.51
CA ALA A 415 7.26 -0.93 -22.18
C ALA A 415 6.28 -0.49 -21.08
N PHE A 416 5.66 0.68 -21.22
CA PHE A 416 4.65 1.18 -20.30
C PHE A 416 3.43 0.23 -20.20
N ALA A 417 2.97 -0.31 -21.33
CA ALA A 417 1.91 -1.33 -21.36
C ALA A 417 2.26 -2.63 -20.63
N HIS A 418 3.56 -2.91 -20.47
CA HIS A 418 4.10 -4.10 -19.80
C HIS A 418 4.45 -3.86 -18.33
N LEU A 419 4.22 -2.67 -17.78
CA LEU A 419 4.26 -2.44 -16.33
C LEU A 419 3.09 -3.13 -15.59
N SER A 420 2.05 -3.51 -16.33
CA SER A 420 0.88 -4.20 -15.79
C SER A 420 1.26 -5.53 -15.15
N ARG A 421 0.94 -5.70 -13.85
CA ARG A 421 1.16 -6.94 -13.09
C ARG A 421 0.27 -8.11 -13.54
N SER A 422 -0.87 -7.81 -14.18
CA SER A 422 -1.81 -8.84 -14.62
C SER A 422 -1.21 -9.78 -15.66
N VAL A 423 -1.28 -11.10 -15.47
CA VAL A 423 -0.79 -12.08 -16.45
C VAL A 423 -1.81 -12.33 -17.56
N ARG A 424 -3.11 -12.26 -17.24
CA ARG A 424 -4.19 -12.23 -18.23
C ARG A 424 -3.96 -11.07 -19.21
N GLY A 425 -3.99 -11.38 -20.51
CA GLY A 425 -3.95 -10.35 -21.56
C GLY A 425 -2.59 -10.03 -22.19
N GLY A 426 -1.62 -10.96 -22.21
CA GLY A 426 -0.32 -10.72 -22.87
C GLY A 426 -0.41 -10.28 -24.34
N PHE A 427 -1.40 -10.75 -25.10
CA PHE A 427 -1.69 -10.20 -26.44
C PHE A 427 -2.25 -8.77 -26.38
N ARG A 428 -3.16 -8.49 -25.43
CA ARG A 428 -3.78 -7.18 -25.23
C ARG A 428 -2.73 -6.12 -24.89
N ARG A 429 -1.77 -6.42 -24.00
CA ARG A 429 -0.66 -5.52 -23.64
C ARG A 429 0.17 -5.11 -24.87
N ARG A 430 0.49 -6.07 -25.72
CA ARG A 430 1.22 -5.82 -26.98
C ARG A 430 0.45 -4.90 -27.91
N VAL A 431 -0.82 -5.21 -28.18
CA VAL A 431 -1.67 -4.40 -29.06
C VAL A 431 -1.88 -3.00 -28.50
N LEU A 432 -2.25 -2.88 -27.22
CA LEU A 432 -2.49 -1.60 -26.56
C LEU A 432 -1.22 -0.74 -26.52
N GLY A 433 -0.06 -1.32 -26.21
CA GLY A 433 1.22 -0.59 -26.21
C GLY A 433 1.62 -0.07 -27.60
N LEU A 434 1.42 -0.87 -28.65
CA LEU A 434 1.67 -0.44 -30.03
C LEU A 434 0.68 0.65 -30.48
N LEU A 435 -0.61 0.50 -30.17
CA LEU A 435 -1.62 1.50 -30.48
C LEU A 435 -1.38 2.80 -29.72
N HIS A 436 -0.92 2.73 -28.47
CA HIS A 436 -0.54 3.89 -27.67
C HIS A 436 0.63 4.65 -28.29
N GLY A 437 1.69 3.93 -28.68
CA GLY A 437 2.83 4.51 -29.38
C GLY A 437 2.41 5.15 -30.71
N ALA A 438 1.62 4.44 -31.52
CA ALA A 438 1.09 4.96 -32.78
C ALA A 438 0.24 6.22 -32.59
N ALA A 439 -0.58 6.28 -31.54
CA ALA A 439 -1.38 7.45 -31.20
C ALA A 439 -0.51 8.65 -30.82
N HIS A 440 0.58 8.46 -30.07
CA HIS A 440 1.55 9.52 -29.81
C HIS A 440 2.24 10.01 -31.08
N LEU A 441 2.65 9.11 -31.99
CA LEU A 441 3.24 9.50 -33.27
C LEU A 441 2.25 10.29 -34.13
N ALA A 442 0.99 9.85 -34.19
CA ALA A 442 -0.07 10.57 -34.90
C ALA A 442 -0.32 11.95 -34.30
N LEU A 443 -0.34 12.07 -32.97
CA LEU A 443 -0.49 13.35 -32.28
C LEU A 443 0.71 14.28 -32.54
N ALA A 444 1.94 13.76 -32.53
CA ALA A 444 3.13 14.54 -32.85
C ALA A 444 3.14 15.01 -34.32
N ALA A 445 2.70 14.17 -35.25
CA ALA A 445 2.55 14.55 -36.66
C ALA A 445 1.47 15.62 -36.86
N LEU A 446 0.29 15.45 -36.21
CA LEU A 446 -0.78 16.44 -36.24
C LEU A 446 -0.35 17.77 -35.61
N GLY A 447 0.35 17.72 -34.48
CA GLY A 447 0.91 18.90 -33.82
C GLY A 447 1.93 19.60 -34.72
N THR A 448 2.81 18.85 -35.38
CA THR A 448 3.79 19.40 -36.33
C THR A 448 3.11 20.11 -37.49
N TRP A 449 2.09 19.47 -38.09
CA TRP A 449 1.28 20.09 -39.13
C TRP A 449 0.62 21.38 -38.64
N ALA A 450 -0.08 21.33 -37.50
CA ALA A 450 -0.76 22.49 -36.94
C ALA A 450 0.21 23.64 -36.60
N TRP A 451 1.43 23.33 -36.15
CA TRP A 451 2.46 24.35 -35.88
C TRP A 451 2.93 25.06 -37.15
N TRP A 452 3.04 24.33 -38.26
CA TRP A 452 3.44 24.88 -39.56
C TRP A 452 2.34 25.74 -40.22
N GLU A 453 1.09 25.60 -39.81
CA GLU A 453 0.01 26.52 -40.23
C GLU A 453 0.03 27.85 -39.45
N LEU A 454 0.78 27.93 -38.34
CA LEU A 454 0.91 29.15 -37.54
C LEU A 454 2.12 29.98 -37.99
N PRO A 455 2.05 31.32 -38.03
CA PRO A 455 3.16 32.17 -38.48
C PRO A 455 4.35 32.23 -37.49
N LEU A 456 4.27 31.50 -36.37
CA LEU A 456 5.27 31.53 -35.30
C LEU A 456 6.59 30.87 -35.71
N HIS A 457 6.56 29.92 -36.65
CA HIS A 457 7.76 29.23 -37.13
C HIS A 457 8.65 30.12 -38.02
N ASP A 458 8.10 31.23 -38.52
CA ASP A 458 8.80 32.24 -39.34
C ASP A 458 9.46 33.34 -38.50
N TRP A 459 9.26 33.34 -37.18
CA TRP A 459 9.86 34.34 -36.31
C TRP A 459 11.40 34.27 -36.35
N PRO A 460 12.09 35.43 -36.26
CA PRO A 460 13.54 35.45 -36.27
C PRO A 460 14.10 34.69 -35.07
N TRP A 461 15.23 34.02 -35.27
CA TRP A 461 15.97 33.39 -34.17
C TRP A 461 16.34 34.46 -33.11
N PRO A 462 16.25 34.17 -31.80
CA PRO A 462 15.86 32.89 -31.18
C PRO A 462 14.36 32.73 -30.90
N TRP A 463 13.51 33.67 -31.33
CA TRP A 463 12.09 33.74 -30.93
C TRP A 463 11.24 32.59 -31.47
N SER A 464 11.53 32.09 -32.68
CA SER A 464 10.89 30.88 -33.22
C SER A 464 11.17 29.65 -32.33
N LEU A 465 12.42 29.44 -31.93
CA LEU A 465 12.81 28.34 -31.04
C LEU A 465 12.16 28.48 -29.65
N ILE A 466 12.12 29.71 -29.11
CA ILE A 466 11.44 29.97 -27.83
C ILE A 466 9.94 29.66 -27.94
N ALA A 467 9.29 30.05 -29.04
CA ALA A 467 7.89 29.74 -29.28
C ALA A 467 7.64 28.22 -29.39
N GLU A 468 8.51 27.48 -30.08
CA GLU A 468 8.45 26.02 -30.18
C GLU A 468 8.56 25.35 -28.80
N ILE A 469 9.49 25.81 -27.95
CA ILE A 469 9.69 25.20 -26.63
C ILE A 469 8.54 25.57 -25.68
N VAL A 470 8.17 26.86 -25.62
CA VAL A 470 7.27 27.39 -24.60
C VAL A 470 5.79 27.23 -24.98
N ILE A 471 5.44 27.43 -26.24
CA ILE A 471 4.06 27.34 -26.71
C ILE A 471 3.77 25.91 -27.16
N TYR A 472 4.50 25.43 -28.18
CA TYR A 472 4.27 24.09 -28.70
C TYR A 472 4.56 23.02 -27.65
N GLY A 473 5.72 23.06 -26.98
CA GLY A 473 6.07 22.08 -25.96
C GLY A 473 5.04 21.95 -24.84
N VAL A 474 4.48 23.06 -24.36
CA VAL A 474 3.44 23.03 -23.32
C VAL A 474 2.13 22.47 -23.87
N VAL A 475 1.67 22.95 -25.03
CA VAL A 475 0.40 22.49 -25.64
C VAL A 475 0.48 21.02 -26.03
N SER A 476 1.57 20.59 -26.68
CA SER A 476 1.79 19.19 -27.06
C SER A 476 1.99 18.30 -25.85
N GLY A 477 2.65 18.81 -24.81
CA GLY A 477 2.83 18.11 -23.54
C GLY A 477 1.50 17.84 -22.83
N LEU A 478 0.61 18.85 -22.78
CA LEU A 478 -0.73 18.71 -22.23
C LEU A 478 -1.56 17.73 -23.07
N ALA A 479 -1.62 17.93 -24.39
CA ALA A 479 -2.37 17.05 -25.29
C ALA A 479 -1.88 15.59 -25.23
N GLY A 480 -0.56 15.38 -25.19
CA GLY A 480 0.01 14.05 -25.04
C GLY A 480 -0.23 13.44 -23.66
N THR A 481 -0.29 14.25 -22.59
CA THR A 481 -0.68 13.78 -21.26
C THR A 481 -2.14 13.32 -21.23
N GLU A 482 -3.05 14.07 -21.86
CA GLU A 482 -4.45 13.65 -22.01
C GLU A 482 -4.58 12.38 -22.86
N LEU A 483 -3.72 12.19 -23.87
CA LEU A 483 -3.65 10.96 -24.64
C LEU A 483 -3.29 9.76 -23.75
N VAL A 484 -2.33 9.91 -22.83
CA VAL A 484 -2.02 8.87 -21.82
C VAL A 484 -3.23 8.61 -20.91
N ALA A 485 -3.98 9.65 -20.52
CA ALA A 485 -5.20 9.49 -19.72
C ALA A 485 -6.28 8.67 -20.44
N VAL A 486 -6.52 8.95 -21.74
CA VAL A 486 -7.40 8.14 -22.60
C VAL A 486 -6.91 6.70 -22.70
N TYR A 487 -5.61 6.53 -22.96
CA TYR A 487 -4.99 5.21 -23.04
C TYR A 487 -5.22 4.40 -21.76
N LEU A 488 -4.92 4.95 -20.58
CA LEU A 488 -5.06 4.26 -19.30
C LEU A 488 -6.52 3.87 -19.02
N LEU A 489 -7.49 4.70 -19.37
CA LEU A 489 -8.91 4.35 -19.25
C LEU A 489 -9.33 3.20 -20.16
N ILE A 490 -8.82 3.17 -21.39
CA ILE A 490 -9.09 2.08 -22.33
C ILE A 490 -8.38 0.81 -21.88
N ALA A 491 -7.07 0.90 -21.58
CA ALA A 491 -6.25 -0.22 -21.15
C ALA A 491 -6.79 -0.90 -19.90
N ALA A 492 -7.26 -0.11 -18.92
CA ALA A 492 -7.85 -0.64 -17.71
C ALA A 492 -9.07 -1.52 -18.00
N ARG A 493 -9.90 -1.23 -19.01
CA ARG A 493 -11.05 -2.10 -19.40
C ARG A 493 -10.64 -3.49 -19.86
N PHE A 494 -9.35 -3.69 -20.13
CA PHE A 494 -8.77 -4.94 -20.59
C PHE A 494 -7.80 -5.55 -19.57
N ASP A 495 -7.85 -5.10 -18.32
CA ASP A 495 -6.99 -5.49 -17.19
C ASP A 495 -5.51 -5.14 -17.41
N VAL A 496 -5.26 -4.10 -18.21
CA VAL A 496 -3.92 -3.58 -18.49
C VAL A 496 -3.75 -2.21 -17.84
N ASN A 497 -2.65 -2.01 -17.11
CA ASN A 497 -2.30 -0.75 -16.47
C ASN A 497 -3.35 -0.18 -15.49
N VAL A 498 -4.09 -1.08 -14.85
CA VAL A 498 -5.06 -0.73 -13.81
C VAL A 498 -4.38 0.00 -12.64
N ASN A 499 -3.21 -0.49 -12.22
CA ASN A 499 -2.39 0.14 -11.21
C ASN A 499 -1.94 1.54 -11.64
N GLU A 500 -1.38 1.67 -12.85
CA GLU A 500 -0.86 2.94 -13.35
C GLU A 500 -1.97 3.98 -13.52
N LEU A 501 -3.20 3.57 -13.87
CA LEU A 501 -4.36 4.49 -13.92
C LEU A 501 -4.64 5.14 -12.55
N PHE A 502 -4.44 4.42 -11.45
CA PHE A 502 -4.75 4.94 -10.11
C PHE A 502 -3.53 5.57 -9.43
N SER A 503 -2.34 5.04 -9.64
CA SER A 503 -1.09 5.62 -9.13
C SER A 503 -0.80 6.98 -9.79
N ALA A 504 -1.14 7.13 -11.07
CA ALA A 504 -1.15 8.41 -11.80
C ALA A 504 -1.94 9.52 -11.09
N GLN A 505 -2.96 9.16 -10.33
CA GLN A 505 -3.92 10.09 -9.75
C GLN A 505 -3.66 10.42 -8.27
N GLY A 506 -2.75 9.68 -7.61
CA GLY A 506 -2.37 9.90 -6.21
C GLY A 506 -3.57 10.09 -5.27
N ILE A 507 -4.63 9.27 -5.43
CA ILE A 507 -5.89 9.50 -4.72
C ILE A 507 -5.74 9.15 -3.24
N VAL A 508 -5.58 10.18 -2.40
CA VAL A 508 -5.43 10.03 -0.95
C VAL A 508 -6.75 9.92 -0.17
N ASP A 509 -7.90 10.03 -0.82
CA ASP A 509 -9.21 9.87 -0.18
C ASP A 509 -9.65 8.40 -0.15
N SER A 510 -10.81 8.12 0.47
CA SER A 510 -11.35 6.76 0.62
C SER A 510 -10.40 5.81 1.35
N LYS A 511 -10.03 6.18 2.57
CA LYS A 511 -9.14 5.43 3.46
C LYS A 511 -9.93 4.52 4.40
N SER A 512 -9.29 3.49 4.97
CA SER A 512 -9.95 2.53 5.84
C SER A 512 -8.99 1.82 6.78
N PHE A 513 -9.54 1.32 7.88
CA PHE A 513 -8.89 0.41 8.81
C PHE A 513 -9.96 -0.49 9.43
N LEU A 514 -9.56 -1.54 10.13
CA LEU A 514 -10.46 -2.44 10.84
C LEU A 514 -10.27 -2.28 12.34
N ARG A 515 -11.36 -2.39 13.10
CA ARG A 515 -11.33 -2.53 14.55
C ARG A 515 -11.99 -3.85 14.94
N PHE A 516 -11.27 -4.69 15.64
CA PHE A 516 -11.71 -5.99 16.13
C PHE A 516 -12.09 -5.88 17.61
N HIS A 517 -13.15 -6.57 17.99
CA HIS A 517 -13.56 -6.80 19.37
C HIS A 517 -13.71 -8.30 19.57
N VAL A 518 -12.84 -8.88 20.38
CA VAL A 518 -12.98 -10.26 20.86
C VAL A 518 -13.63 -10.18 22.22
N ALA A 519 -14.91 -10.57 22.29
CA ALA A 519 -15.65 -10.63 23.54
C ALA A 519 -15.21 -11.82 24.40
N ALA A 520 -15.58 -11.80 25.68
CA ALA A 520 -15.17 -12.84 26.65
C ALA A 520 -15.73 -14.24 26.31
N ASP A 521 -16.85 -14.31 25.59
CA ASP A 521 -17.43 -15.55 25.07
C ASP A 521 -16.68 -16.09 23.83
N GLY A 522 -15.68 -15.35 23.34
CA GLY A 522 -14.93 -15.63 22.13
C GLY A 522 -15.63 -15.22 20.84
N THR A 523 -16.70 -14.44 20.88
CA THR A 523 -17.27 -13.82 19.68
C THR A 523 -16.32 -12.74 19.16
N LEU A 524 -15.92 -12.84 17.89
CA LEU A 524 -15.12 -11.82 17.22
C LEU A 524 -16.05 -10.93 16.38
N THR A 525 -16.13 -9.65 16.74
CA THR A 525 -16.82 -8.62 15.95
C THR A 525 -15.79 -7.73 15.25
N ILE A 526 -15.92 -7.59 13.94
CA ILE A 526 -15.05 -6.75 13.11
C ILE A 526 -15.87 -5.55 12.65
N TYR A 527 -15.33 -4.35 12.89
CA TYR A 527 -15.89 -3.07 12.47
C TYR A 527 -15.04 -2.51 11.33
N PRO A 528 -15.48 -2.60 10.06
CA PRO A 528 -14.78 -1.99 8.94
C PRO A 528 -15.07 -0.48 8.91
N ILE A 529 -14.04 0.34 9.19
CA ILE A 529 -14.20 1.79 9.34
C ILE A 529 -13.58 2.49 8.12
N GLY A 530 -14.39 3.29 7.44
CA GLY A 530 -14.01 4.07 6.27
C GLY A 530 -13.96 5.57 6.53
N VAL A 531 -13.08 6.25 5.79
CA VAL A 531 -12.90 7.71 5.80
C VAL A 531 -12.95 8.21 4.37
N ARG A 532 -14.06 8.86 4.00
CA ARG A 532 -14.30 9.28 2.61
C ARG A 532 -13.39 10.42 2.15
N LYS A 533 -12.95 11.26 3.08
CA LYS A 533 -12.06 12.40 2.83
C LYS A 533 -11.06 12.51 3.96
N VAL A 534 -9.77 12.53 3.62
CA VAL A 534 -8.69 12.77 4.59
C VAL A 534 -8.56 14.27 4.89
N SER A 535 -7.99 14.60 6.04
CA SER A 535 -7.69 15.99 6.37
C SER A 535 -6.45 16.46 5.61
N ARG A 536 -6.53 17.68 5.08
CA ARG A 536 -5.44 18.33 4.34
C ARG A 536 -4.91 19.57 5.05
N ARG A 537 -5.55 19.97 6.16
CA ARG A 537 -5.21 21.15 6.94
C ARG A 537 -5.18 20.77 8.41
N TRP A 538 -4.09 21.14 9.06
CA TRP A 538 -3.76 20.70 10.41
C TRP A 538 -3.39 21.90 11.26
N ARG A 539 -3.92 21.95 12.47
CA ARG A 539 -3.63 22.97 13.47
C ARG A 539 -2.86 22.35 14.61
N ALA A 540 -1.75 22.97 14.99
CA ALA A 540 -0.98 22.57 16.16
C ALA A 540 -1.77 22.79 17.47
N VAL A 541 -1.57 21.89 18.42
CA VAL A 541 -2.23 21.88 19.73
C VAL A 541 -1.17 21.96 20.84
N PRO A 542 -0.55 23.14 21.06
CA PRO A 542 0.55 23.30 22.00
C PRO A 542 0.13 23.11 23.46
N ASP A 543 -1.12 23.44 23.80
CA ASP A 543 -1.65 23.39 25.17
C ASP A 543 -2.34 22.06 25.52
N GLY A 544 -2.27 21.06 24.63
CA GLY A 544 -2.86 19.74 24.85
C GLY A 544 -2.13 18.93 25.92
N ALA A 545 -2.81 17.95 26.50
CA ALA A 545 -2.18 17.03 27.46
C ALA A 545 -1.06 16.22 26.78
N PRO A 546 -0.04 15.71 27.53
CA PRO A 546 1.14 15.07 26.92
C PRO A 546 0.85 13.92 25.95
N HIS A 547 -0.26 13.19 26.16
CA HIS A 547 -0.68 12.05 25.35
C HIS A 547 -1.60 12.42 24.18
N GLU A 548 -2.14 13.65 24.14
CA GLU A 548 -3.03 14.10 23.07
C GLU A 548 -2.26 14.40 21.79
N SER A 549 -2.89 14.15 20.64
CA SER A 549 -2.33 14.42 19.32
C SER A 549 -1.76 15.85 19.21
N TRP A 550 -0.58 15.98 18.63
CA TRP A 550 0.06 17.28 18.40
C TRP A 550 -0.69 18.15 17.39
N LEU A 551 -1.36 17.53 16.43
CA LEU A 551 -2.06 18.22 15.36
C LEU A 551 -3.53 17.75 15.34
N ALA A 552 -4.43 18.72 15.35
CA ALA A 552 -5.86 18.48 15.14
C ALA A 552 -6.24 18.80 13.68
N PRO A 553 -7.15 18.04 13.07
CA PRO A 553 -7.64 18.39 11.74
C PRO A 553 -8.53 19.63 11.82
N ASP A 554 -8.35 20.59 10.91
CA ASP A 554 -9.24 21.77 10.83
C ASP A 554 -10.68 21.35 10.51
N ASP A 555 -10.82 20.39 9.60
CA ASP A 555 -12.09 19.79 9.23
C ASP A 555 -12.24 18.44 9.94
N ARG A 556 -13.30 18.28 10.75
CA ARG A 556 -13.54 17.04 11.48
C ARG A 556 -13.53 15.83 10.53
N LEU A 557 -12.66 14.86 10.82
CA LEU A 557 -12.66 13.55 10.16
C LEU A 557 -13.98 12.84 10.47
N ARG A 558 -14.58 12.24 9.44
CA ARG A 558 -15.89 11.56 9.53
C ARG A 558 -15.71 10.06 9.27
N PRO A 559 -15.29 9.28 10.29
CA PRO A 559 -15.32 7.83 10.19
C PRO A 559 -16.77 7.35 10.05
N HIS A 560 -16.97 6.28 9.27
CA HIS A 560 -18.26 5.61 9.12
C HIS A 560 -18.01 4.12 8.95
N LEU A 561 -19.01 3.31 9.29
CA LEU A 561 -18.97 1.90 8.94
C LEU A 561 -19.09 1.75 7.42
N ILE A 562 -18.19 0.97 6.83
CA ILE A 562 -18.23 0.63 5.40
C ILE A 562 -19.39 -0.33 5.12
N GLU A 563 -19.59 -1.28 6.03
CA GLU A 563 -20.71 -2.22 6.06
C GLU A 563 -21.09 -2.52 7.53
N ALA A 564 -22.16 -3.29 7.75
CA ALA A 564 -22.54 -3.71 9.09
C ALA A 564 -21.40 -4.49 9.78
N PRO A 565 -21.29 -4.45 11.13
CA PRO A 565 -20.27 -5.21 11.84
C PRO A 565 -20.33 -6.70 11.47
N ILE A 566 -19.18 -7.29 11.19
CA ILE A 566 -19.06 -8.70 10.81
C ILE A 566 -18.85 -9.50 12.09
N VAL A 567 -19.73 -10.45 12.36
CA VAL A 567 -19.73 -11.21 13.63
C VAL A 567 -19.36 -12.67 13.34
N LEU A 568 -18.28 -13.13 13.96
CA LEU A 568 -17.80 -14.50 13.91
C LEU A 568 -17.96 -15.15 15.29
N THR A 569 -19.04 -15.91 15.46
CA THR A 569 -19.35 -16.59 16.73
C THR A 569 -18.51 -17.86 16.91
N PRO A 570 -18.29 -18.28 18.18
CA PRO A 570 -17.83 -19.63 18.48
C PRO A 570 -18.77 -20.68 17.89
N ASP A 571 -18.23 -21.86 17.57
CA ASP A 571 -19.09 -22.98 17.16
C ASP A 571 -19.93 -23.46 18.36
N PRO A 572 -21.26 -23.64 18.20
CA PRO A 572 -22.15 -24.06 19.30
C PRO A 572 -21.79 -25.39 19.95
N GLN A 573 -21.00 -26.24 19.30
CA GLN A 573 -20.58 -27.55 19.82
C GLN A 573 -19.31 -27.51 20.69
N ALA A 574 -18.58 -26.38 20.72
CA ALA A 574 -17.31 -26.27 21.46
C ALA A 574 -17.48 -25.80 22.93
N SER A 575 -18.69 -25.39 23.34
CA SER A 575 -18.94 -24.78 24.65
C SER A 575 -19.12 -25.79 25.81
N SER A 576 -18.82 -27.08 25.63
CA SER A 576 -19.03 -28.10 26.68
C SER A 576 -17.78 -28.51 27.46
N THR A 577 -16.58 -28.04 27.09
CA THR A 577 -15.35 -28.36 27.83
C THR A 577 -14.78 -27.11 28.49
N ALA A 578 -14.97 -27.02 29.82
CA ALA A 578 -14.33 -26.03 30.66
C ALA A 578 -12.80 -26.05 30.48
N PRO A 579 -12.11 -24.91 30.54
CA PRO A 579 -10.66 -24.86 30.39
C PRO A 579 -9.99 -25.61 31.55
N ALA A 580 -9.16 -26.60 31.22
CA ALA A 580 -8.26 -27.23 32.18
C ALA A 580 -7.27 -26.17 32.69
N ALA A 581 -7.17 -26.04 34.02
CA ALA A 581 -6.20 -25.17 34.66
C ALA A 581 -4.77 -25.60 34.29
N PHE A 582 -3.98 -24.66 33.77
CA PHE A 582 -2.55 -24.86 33.54
C PHE A 582 -1.80 -25.03 34.87
N PRO A 583 -0.80 -25.93 34.97
CA PRO A 583 0.02 -26.03 36.18
C PRO A 583 0.92 -24.80 36.31
N ALA A 584 1.02 -24.28 37.54
CA ALA A 584 2.03 -23.31 37.90
C ALA A 584 3.42 -23.95 37.75
N ALA A 585 4.35 -23.23 37.13
CA ALA A 585 5.75 -23.61 37.10
C ALA A 585 6.36 -23.46 38.50
N GLU A 586 6.97 -24.52 39.02
CA GLU A 586 8.04 -24.44 40.03
C GLU A 586 9.40 -24.31 39.34
#